data_AF-A0A251QK41-F1
#
_entry.id   AF-A0A251QK41-F1
#
_cell.length_a   1.000
_cell.length_b   1.000
_cell.length_c   1.000
_cell.angle_alpha   90.00
_cell.angle_beta   90.00
_cell.angle_gamma   90.00
#
_symmetry.space_group_name_H-M   'P 1'
#
loop_
_entity.id
_entity.type
_entity.pdbx_description
1 polymer ?
#
loop_
_entity_poly.entity_id
_entity_poly.type
_entity_poly.pdbx_seq_one_letter_code
_entity_poly.pdbx_strand_id
1 'polypeptide(L)'
;MENKSKPPMTAEQRRFEELMTYFVNNTSPNVDFLKAPDPPIPAGECRYCLKVDDHITQLCPYKYDVPKNAILGKGCSVQCVVCGCRFRDSCCAQCGHTRGRAILMDCRICGKSYDHWPDMCPQRDLNSSFTCDPYTGYISF
;
A
#
# COMPACT_ATOMS: atom_id res chain seq x y z
N MET A 1 -37.36 -53.07 26.33
CA MET A 1 -36.40 -51.94 26.45
C MET A 1 -35.22 -52.25 25.56
N GLU A 2 -35.22 -51.70 24.34
CA GLU A 2 -34.18 -51.96 23.33
C GLU A 2 -32.87 -51.26 23.73
N ASN A 3 -31.85 -52.06 24.01
CA ASN A 3 -30.49 -51.58 24.21
C ASN A 3 -29.88 -51.35 22.81
N LYS A 4 -29.99 -50.12 22.30
CA LYS A 4 -29.40 -49.74 21.00
C LYS A 4 -27.88 -49.67 21.13
N SER A 5 -27.21 -50.79 20.88
CA SER A 5 -25.76 -50.84 20.70
C SER A 5 -25.36 -49.86 19.59
N LYS A 6 -24.55 -48.85 19.95
CA LYS A 6 -23.92 -47.94 18.98
C LYS A 6 -23.17 -48.78 17.93
N PRO A 7 -23.30 -48.50 16.63
CA PRO A 7 -22.56 -49.22 15.61
C PRO A 7 -21.04 -49.09 15.82
N PRO A 8 -20.25 -50.11 15.46
CA PRO A 8 -18.81 -50.08 15.66
C PRO A 8 -18.19 -48.95 14.83
N MET A 9 -17.54 -48.01 15.52
CA MET A 9 -16.83 -46.90 14.90
C MET A 9 -15.73 -47.40 13.98
N THR A 10 -15.68 -46.87 12.76
CA THR A 10 -14.63 -47.22 11.79
C THR A 10 -13.30 -46.61 12.22
N ALA A 11 -12.19 -47.18 11.72
CA ALA A 11 -10.84 -46.69 12.03
C ALA A 11 -10.60 -45.25 11.56
N GLU A 12 -11.34 -44.76 10.56
CA GLU A 12 -11.29 -43.38 10.10
C GLU A 12 -12.04 -42.43 11.04
N GLN A 13 -13.19 -42.85 11.56
CA GLN A 13 -13.92 -42.08 12.56
C GLN A 13 -13.12 -41.91 13.86
N ARG A 14 -12.41 -42.97 14.30
CA ARG A 14 -11.52 -42.88 15.47
C ARG A 14 -10.37 -41.90 15.24
N ARG A 15 -9.71 -41.98 14.09
CA ARG A 15 -8.63 -41.06 13.73
C ARG A 15 -9.10 -39.61 13.66
N PHE A 16 -10.30 -39.37 13.13
CA PHE A 16 -10.86 -38.02 13.07
C PHE A 16 -11.16 -37.47 14.48
N GLU A 17 -11.73 -38.29 15.37
CA GLU A 17 -12.05 -37.89 16.75
C GLU A 17 -10.79 -37.63 17.58
N GLU A 18 -9.74 -38.45 17.43
CA GLU A 18 -8.43 -38.22 18.04
C GLU A 18 -7.79 -36.91 17.58
N LEU A 19 -7.87 -36.61 16.27
CA LEU A 19 -7.36 -35.36 15.72
C LEU A 19 -8.09 -34.15 16.30
N MET A 20 -9.43 -34.21 16.36
CA MET A 20 -10.25 -33.12 16.91
C MET A 20 -9.97 -32.90 18.40
N THR A 21 -9.79 -33.98 19.17
CA THR A 21 -9.46 -33.90 20.60
C THR A 21 -8.07 -33.30 20.82
N TYR A 22 -7.09 -33.65 19.98
CA TYR A 22 -5.75 -33.07 20.00
C TYR A 22 -5.78 -31.56 19.71
N PHE A 23 -6.54 -31.11 18.71
CA PHE A 23 -6.68 -29.69 18.41
C PHE A 23 -7.28 -28.92 19.60
N VAL A 24 -8.42 -29.38 20.12
CA VAL A 24 -9.11 -28.71 21.24
C VAL A 24 -8.23 -28.59 22.49
N ASN A 25 -7.41 -29.61 22.78
CA ASN A 25 -6.54 -29.61 23.95
C ASN A 25 -5.25 -28.79 23.80
N ASN A 26 -4.81 -28.51 22.57
CA ASN A 26 -3.51 -27.86 22.30
C ASN A 26 -3.62 -26.45 21.70
N THR A 27 -4.80 -26.01 21.29
CA THR A 27 -5.03 -24.61 20.94
C THR A 27 -5.65 -23.88 22.12
N SER A 28 -4.86 -23.04 22.81
CA SER A 28 -5.43 -21.97 23.62
C SER A 28 -6.35 -21.13 22.72
N PRO A 29 -7.57 -20.76 23.16
CA PRO A 29 -8.40 -19.86 22.41
C PRO A 29 -7.62 -18.56 22.20
N ASN A 30 -7.34 -18.22 20.94
CA ASN A 30 -6.75 -16.96 20.58
C ASN A 30 -7.82 -15.87 20.82
N VAL A 31 -7.83 -15.32 22.03
CA VAL A 31 -8.78 -14.29 22.48
C VAL A 31 -8.42 -12.88 22.00
N ASP A 32 -7.29 -12.71 21.30
CA ASP A 32 -6.86 -11.40 20.78
C ASP A 32 -7.81 -10.85 19.70
N PHE A 33 -8.58 -11.70 19.01
CA PHE A 33 -9.57 -11.27 18.01
C PHE A 33 -10.78 -10.52 18.61
N LEU A 34 -11.04 -10.66 19.91
CA LEU A 34 -12.14 -9.95 20.59
C LEU A 34 -11.69 -8.61 21.18
N LYS A 35 -10.38 -8.32 21.16
CA LYS A 35 -9.87 -7.03 21.59
C LYS A 35 -10.19 -6.00 20.49
N ALA A 36 -10.96 -4.97 20.84
CA ALA A 36 -11.11 -3.82 19.95
C ALA A 36 -9.70 -3.35 19.56
N PRO A 37 -9.42 -3.14 18.25
CA PRO A 37 -8.11 -2.67 17.83
C PRO A 37 -7.83 -1.35 18.55
N ASP A 38 -6.64 -1.25 19.15
CA ASP A 38 -6.20 0.01 19.75
C ASP A 38 -6.37 1.13 18.71
N PRO A 39 -6.81 2.34 19.11
CA PRO A 39 -6.94 3.43 18.17
C PRO A 39 -5.59 3.61 17.45
N PRO A 40 -5.57 3.71 16.11
CA PRO A 40 -4.33 3.80 15.37
C PRO A 40 -3.55 5.00 15.91
N ILE A 41 -2.36 4.73 16.47
CA ILE A 41 -1.45 5.77 16.96
C ILE A 41 -1.28 6.77 15.81
N PRO A 42 -1.63 8.06 15.99
CA PRO A 42 -1.51 9.05 14.94
C PRO A 42 -0.06 9.04 14.45
N ALA A 43 0.13 8.76 13.16
CA ALA A 43 1.45 8.52 12.61
C ALA A 43 2.15 9.84 12.28
N GLY A 44 2.57 10.60 13.30
CA GLY A 44 3.35 11.84 13.13
C GLY A 44 2.83 12.75 12.01
N GLU A 45 3.74 13.36 11.27
CA GLU A 45 3.40 14.21 10.13
C GLU A 45 3.10 13.37 8.86
N CYS A 46 1.91 13.58 8.26
CA CYS A 46 1.55 12.96 7.00
C CYS A 46 2.49 13.43 5.88
N ARG A 47 3.13 12.48 5.18
CA ARG A 47 4.11 12.80 4.13
C ARG A 47 3.50 13.52 2.91
N TYR A 48 2.21 13.33 2.66
CA TYR A 48 1.53 13.95 1.53
C TYR A 48 1.09 15.38 1.84
N CYS A 49 0.23 15.56 2.84
CA CYS A 49 -0.43 16.84 3.11
C CYS A 49 0.16 17.64 4.27
N LEU A 50 1.21 17.12 4.92
CA LEU A 50 1.94 17.77 6.02
C LEU A 50 1.10 18.04 7.28
N LYS A 51 -0.10 17.45 7.37
CA LYS A 51 -0.90 17.49 8.60
C LYS A 51 -0.31 16.54 9.63
N VAL A 52 -0.16 17.02 10.85
CA VAL A 52 0.32 16.25 12.00
C VAL A 52 -0.87 15.62 12.72
N ASP A 53 -0.75 14.32 13.04
CA ASP A 53 -1.69 13.54 13.87
C ASP A 53 -3.16 13.48 13.39
N ASP A 54 -3.45 13.91 12.15
CA ASP A 54 -4.80 13.85 11.55
C ASP A 54 -5.10 12.46 10.96
N HIS A 55 -4.13 11.86 10.28
CA HIS A 55 -4.26 10.54 9.68
C HIS A 55 -2.89 9.94 9.37
N ILE A 56 -2.82 8.60 9.30
CA ILE A 56 -1.63 7.93 8.79
C ILE A 56 -1.47 8.20 7.28
N THR A 57 -0.22 8.37 6.83
CA THR A 57 0.09 8.72 5.42
C THR A 57 -0.63 7.83 4.39
N GLN A 58 -0.80 6.54 4.69
CA GLN A 58 -1.46 5.58 3.78
C GLN A 58 -2.95 5.82 3.56
N LEU A 59 -3.62 6.50 4.51
CA LEU A 59 -5.04 6.86 4.44
C LEU A 59 -5.27 8.29 3.96
N CYS A 60 -4.20 9.01 3.58
CA CYS A 60 -4.32 10.38 3.12
C CYS A 60 -5.13 10.47 1.82
N PRO A 61 -6.15 11.35 1.73
CA PRO A 61 -6.95 11.53 0.53
C PRO A 61 -6.14 12.03 -0.67
N TYR A 62 -4.99 12.68 -0.45
CA TYR A 62 -4.11 13.18 -1.51
C TYR A 62 -3.55 12.05 -2.38
N LYS A 63 -3.55 10.80 -1.90
CA LYS A 63 -3.22 9.61 -2.70
C LYS A 63 -4.17 9.39 -3.88
N TYR A 64 -5.36 9.99 -3.84
CA TYR A 64 -6.39 9.85 -4.87
C TYR A 64 -6.64 11.16 -5.62
N ASP A 65 -6.75 12.27 -4.90
CA ASP A 65 -7.01 13.59 -5.49
C ASP A 65 -6.36 14.68 -4.63
N VAL A 66 -5.45 15.44 -5.24
CA VAL A 66 -4.76 16.57 -4.62
C VAL A 66 -5.57 17.82 -4.94
N PRO A 67 -6.01 18.59 -3.92
CA PRO A 67 -6.67 19.86 -4.15
C PRO A 67 -5.78 20.81 -4.97
N LYS A 68 -6.40 21.62 -5.82
CA LYS A 68 -5.67 22.57 -6.67
C LYS A 68 -4.80 23.49 -5.79
N ASN A 69 -3.52 23.62 -6.15
CA ASN A 69 -2.52 24.43 -5.44
C ASN A 69 -2.23 23.98 -3.99
N ALA A 70 -2.58 22.75 -3.60
CA ALA A 70 -2.19 22.21 -2.31
C ALA A 70 -0.67 22.09 -2.19
N ILE A 71 -0.13 22.46 -1.03
CA ILE A 71 1.27 22.22 -0.69
C ILE A 71 1.43 20.74 -0.36
N LEU A 72 2.45 20.12 -0.93
CA LEU A 72 2.83 18.74 -0.67
C LEU A 72 4.13 18.67 0.11
N GLY A 73 4.36 17.54 0.77
CA GLY A 73 5.67 17.26 1.36
C GLY A 73 6.78 17.19 0.31
N LYS A 74 7.99 17.58 0.71
CA LYS A 74 9.17 17.66 -0.18
C LYS A 74 9.47 16.36 -0.94
N GLY A 75 9.13 15.21 -0.35
CA GLY A 75 9.32 13.89 -0.95
C GLY A 75 8.15 13.39 -1.81
N CYS A 76 7.23 14.27 -2.19
CA CYS A 76 6.08 13.95 -3.01
C CYS A 76 6.12 14.66 -4.36
N SER A 77 5.53 14.05 -5.38
CA SER A 77 5.15 14.75 -6.61
C SER A 77 3.70 14.45 -6.99
N VAL A 78 3.13 15.25 -7.88
CA VAL A 78 1.78 15.03 -8.41
C VAL A 78 1.85 14.26 -9.73
N GLN A 79 1.02 13.25 -9.85
CA GLN A 79 0.76 12.53 -11.10
C GLN A 79 -0.65 12.82 -11.59
N CYS A 80 -0.80 13.13 -12.87
CA CYS A 80 -2.09 13.29 -13.51
C CYS A 80 -2.91 12.00 -13.43
N VAL A 81 -4.15 12.10 -12.96
CA VAL A 81 -5.07 10.96 -12.90
C VAL A 81 -5.59 10.54 -14.28
N VAL A 82 -5.45 11.39 -15.30
CA VAL A 82 -5.92 11.13 -16.67
C VAL A 82 -4.87 10.38 -17.48
N CYS A 83 -3.67 10.94 -17.63
CA CYS A 83 -2.63 10.37 -18.50
C CYS A 83 -1.43 9.78 -17.75
N GLY A 84 -1.39 9.82 -16.42
CA GLY A 84 -0.29 9.27 -15.62
C GLY A 84 1.03 10.05 -15.70
N CYS A 85 1.08 11.15 -16.46
CA CYS A 85 2.25 12.02 -16.53
C CYS A 85 2.40 12.84 -15.24
N ARG A 86 3.63 13.17 -14.87
CA ARG A 86 3.92 14.03 -13.72
C ARG A 86 3.50 15.47 -14.03
N PHE A 87 3.09 16.19 -13.00
CA PHE A 87 2.84 17.62 -13.14
C PHE A 87 4.15 18.37 -13.30
N ARG A 88 4.09 19.42 -14.12
CA ARG A 88 5.08 20.49 -14.14
C ARG A 88 4.39 21.68 -13.50
N ASP A 89 4.86 22.07 -12.32
CA ASP A 89 4.21 23.07 -11.47
C ASP A 89 2.78 22.68 -11.05
N SER A 90 1.76 23.37 -11.55
CA SER A 90 0.36 23.24 -11.10
C SER A 90 -0.54 22.37 -11.99
N CYS A 91 -0.04 21.89 -13.13
CA CYS A 91 -0.83 21.07 -14.07
C CYS A 91 0.01 20.01 -14.79
N CYS A 92 -0.69 19.07 -15.43
CA CYS A 92 -0.06 18.06 -16.27
C CYS A 92 0.55 18.70 -17.52
N ALA A 93 1.85 18.48 -17.76
CA ALA A 93 2.52 19.02 -18.95
C ALA A 93 1.98 18.45 -20.27
N GLN A 94 1.53 17.19 -20.27
CA GLN A 94 1.01 16.54 -21.48
C GLN A 94 -0.42 16.96 -21.87
N CYS A 95 -1.35 17.05 -20.90
CA CYS A 95 -2.78 17.24 -21.19
C CYS A 95 -3.41 18.49 -20.55
N GLY A 96 -2.64 19.27 -19.77
CA GLY A 96 -3.11 20.51 -19.13
C GLY A 96 -4.07 20.31 -17.95
N HIS A 97 -4.49 19.09 -17.63
CA HIS A 97 -5.38 18.83 -16.49
C HIS A 97 -4.71 19.17 -15.16
N THR A 98 -5.51 19.74 -14.25
CA THR A 98 -5.09 20.14 -12.90
C THR A 98 -5.46 19.14 -11.81
N ARG A 99 -6.15 18.04 -12.16
CA ARG A 99 -6.45 16.95 -11.22
C ARG A 99 -5.31 15.95 -11.22
N GLY A 100 -4.80 15.66 -10.05
CA GLY A 100 -3.68 14.75 -9.88
C GLY A 100 -3.70 14.10 -8.50
N ARG A 101 -2.94 13.02 -8.36
CA ARG A 101 -2.72 12.33 -7.09
C ARG A 101 -1.27 12.51 -6.64
N ALA A 102 -1.06 12.55 -5.34
CA ALA A 102 0.28 12.61 -4.77
C ALA A 102 0.91 11.21 -4.78
N ILE A 103 2.19 11.15 -5.13
CA ILE A 103 3.01 9.93 -5.11
C ILE A 103 4.33 10.23 -4.42
N LEU A 104 4.79 9.29 -3.61
CA LEU A 104 6.06 9.35 -2.91
C LEU A 104 7.22 9.06 -3.87
N MET A 105 8.27 9.87 -3.78
CA MET A 105 9.46 9.78 -4.61
C MET A 105 10.44 8.74 -4.06
N ASP A 106 10.11 7.46 -4.26
CA ASP A 106 10.96 6.35 -3.83
C ASP A 106 11.86 5.87 -4.98
N CYS A 107 13.17 5.97 -4.77
CA CYS A 107 14.16 5.57 -5.76
C CYS A 107 14.48 4.08 -5.64
N ARG A 108 14.02 3.28 -6.61
CA ARG A 108 14.32 1.83 -6.66
C ARG A 108 15.76 1.50 -7.05
N ILE A 109 16.53 2.47 -7.57
CA ILE A 109 17.91 2.26 -8.00
C ILE A 109 18.85 2.27 -6.79
N CYS A 110 18.76 3.32 -5.96
CA CYS A 110 19.62 3.47 -4.78
C CYS A 110 18.93 3.15 -3.44
N GLY A 111 17.62 2.87 -3.46
CA GLY A 111 16.82 2.55 -2.27
C GLY A 111 16.43 3.74 -1.39
N LYS A 112 16.80 4.98 -1.76
CA LYS A 112 16.41 6.17 -0.99
C LYS A 112 14.91 6.45 -1.15
N SER A 113 14.22 6.62 -0.02
CA SER A 113 12.82 7.04 0.02
C SER A 113 12.68 8.56 0.09
N TYR A 114 11.62 9.08 -0.52
CA TYR A 114 11.18 10.48 -0.39
C TYR A 114 12.20 11.55 -0.82
N ASP A 115 13.12 11.21 -1.71
CA ASP A 115 14.24 12.08 -2.10
C ASP A 115 14.18 12.46 -3.58
N HIS A 116 14.21 11.45 -4.45
CA HIS A 116 14.19 11.64 -5.90
C HIS A 116 13.52 10.47 -6.61
N TRP A 117 13.05 10.74 -7.83
CA TRP A 117 12.55 9.69 -8.71
C TRP A 117 13.70 8.86 -9.33
N PRO A 118 13.49 7.57 -9.66
CA PRO A 118 14.51 6.73 -10.29
C PRO A 118 15.14 7.34 -11.55
N ASP A 119 14.39 8.07 -12.36
CA ASP A 119 14.89 8.74 -13.57
C ASP A 119 15.91 9.86 -13.27
N MET A 120 15.89 10.42 -12.06
CA MET A 120 16.84 11.45 -11.61
C MET A 120 17.94 10.87 -10.70
N CYS A 121 18.04 9.54 -10.58
CA CYS A 121 19.04 8.94 -9.70
C CYS A 121 20.46 9.12 -10.25
N PRO A 122 21.44 9.57 -9.44
CA PRO A 122 22.84 9.68 -9.88
C PRO A 122 23.48 8.34 -10.26
N GLN A 123 22.93 7.23 -9.75
CA GLN A 123 23.39 5.86 -10.04
C GLN A 123 22.66 5.22 -11.22
N ARG A 124 21.78 5.98 -11.90
CA ARG A 124 21.04 5.47 -13.07
C ARG A 124 22.00 5.18 -14.22
N ASP A 125 21.86 4.01 -14.81
CA ASP A 125 22.54 3.68 -16.06
C ASP A 125 21.95 4.52 -17.20
N LEU A 126 22.81 5.34 -17.81
CA LEU A 126 22.44 6.22 -18.92
C LEU A 126 22.55 5.52 -20.28
N ASN A 127 23.01 4.27 -20.32
CA ASN A 127 23.16 3.51 -21.57
C ASN A 127 21.86 2.86 -22.07
N SER A 128 20.72 3.13 -21.42
CA SER A 128 19.42 2.68 -21.93
C SER A 128 19.07 3.41 -23.23
N SER A 129 18.94 2.66 -24.32
CA SER A 129 18.42 3.16 -25.60
C SER A 129 16.97 3.63 -25.53
N PHE A 130 16.25 3.27 -24.46
CA PHE A 130 14.88 3.69 -24.23
C PHE A 130 14.83 4.76 -23.14
N THR A 131 14.24 5.92 -23.46
CA THR A 131 13.92 6.94 -22.48
C THR A 131 12.46 7.34 -22.61
N CYS A 132 11.75 7.38 -21.50
CA CYS A 132 10.39 7.92 -21.41
C CYS A 132 10.45 9.20 -20.56
N ASP A 133 10.03 10.32 -21.13
CA ASP A 133 9.89 11.57 -20.39
C ASP A 133 8.71 11.43 -19.42
N PRO A 134 8.93 11.51 -18.10
CA PRO A 134 7.86 11.33 -17.12
C PRO A 134 6.82 12.46 -17.10
N TYR A 135 7.09 13.61 -17.72
CA TYR A 135 6.20 14.77 -17.75
C TYR A 135 5.31 14.80 -19.01
N THR A 136 5.82 14.31 -20.13
CA THR A 136 5.10 14.29 -21.41
C THR A 136 4.65 12.88 -21.83
N GLY A 137 5.25 11.84 -21.25
CA GLY A 137 5.09 10.46 -21.70
C GLY A 137 5.75 10.17 -23.05
N TYR A 138 6.56 11.10 -23.56
CA TYR A 138 7.25 10.94 -24.84
C TYR A 138 8.33 9.86 -24.73
N ILE A 139 8.38 8.97 -25.72
CA ILE A 139 9.35 7.87 -25.79
C ILE A 139 10.37 8.19 -26.88
N SER A 140 11.66 8.13 -26.54
CA SER A 140 12.77 8.23 -27.49
C SER A 140 13.45 6.87 -27.66
N PHE A 141 13.96 6.61 -28.87
CA PHE A 141 14.62 5.39 -29.32
C PHE A 141 16.02 5.70 -29.85
#